data_AF-A0A1Y1Q3C2-F1
#
_entry.id   AF-A0A1Y1Q3C2-F1
#
_cell.length_a   1.000
_cell.length_b   1.000
_cell.length_c   1.000
_cell.angle_alpha   90.00
_cell.angle_beta   90.00
_cell.angle_gamma   90.00
#
_symmetry.space_group_name_H-M   'P 1'
#
loop_
_entity.id
_entity.type
_entity.pdbx_description
1 polymer ?
#
loop_
_entity_poly.entity_id
_entity_poly.type
_entity_poly.pdbx_seq_one_letter_code
_entity_poly.pdbx_strand_id
1 'polypeptide(L)'
;EALQLFRLAQSALKPEGRLITLDGVYTNDQSRLARWIISKDRGQFVRTEEGYSLLARQVFSNNQIVIRHDLLWIPYTHIIMECS
;
A
#
# COMPACT_ATOMS: atom_id res chain seq x y z
N GLU A 1 8.27 -12.46 2.02
CA GLU A 1 7.20 -12.50 1.00
C GLU A 1 6.99 -11.15 0.31
N ALA A 2 6.45 -10.12 0.96
CA ALA A 2 6.18 -8.83 0.29
C ALA A 2 7.41 -8.22 -0.41
N LEU A 3 8.59 -8.18 0.25
CA LEU A 3 9.81 -7.68 -0.38
C LEU A 3 10.24 -8.50 -1.63
N GLN A 4 9.96 -9.81 -1.65
CA GLN A 4 10.25 -10.65 -2.82
C GLN A 4 9.31 -10.29 -3.99
N LEU A 5 8.05 -9.94 -3.72
CA LEU A 5 7.14 -9.41 -4.74
C LEU A 5 7.68 -8.13 -5.36
N PHE A 6 8.14 -7.16 -4.55
CA PHE A 6 8.73 -5.92 -5.07
C PHE A 6 9.96 -6.21 -5.94
N ARG A 7 10.86 -7.09 -5.50
CA ARG A 7 12.05 -7.48 -6.27
C ARG A 7 11.70 -8.18 -7.58
N LEU A 8 10.73 -9.09 -7.55
CA LEU A 8 10.24 -9.78 -8.74
C LEU A 8 9.66 -8.77 -9.73
N ALA A 9 8.80 -7.87 -9.25
CA ALA A 9 8.20 -6.83 -10.09
C ALA A 9 9.29 -5.95 -10.73
N GLN A 10 10.24 -5.44 -9.96
CA GLN A 10 11.34 -4.65 -10.50
C GLN A 10 12.12 -5.41 -11.59
N SER A 11 12.40 -6.70 -11.38
CA SER A 11 13.14 -7.51 -12.36
C SER A 11 12.34 -7.83 -13.64
N ALA A 12 11.01 -7.79 -13.57
CA ALA A 12 10.12 -8.11 -14.69
C ALA A 12 9.71 -6.88 -15.51
N LEU A 13 9.84 -5.68 -14.93
CA LEU A 13 9.45 -4.42 -15.59
C LEU A 13 10.52 -3.99 -16.60
N LYS A 14 10.05 -3.42 -17.72
CA LYS A 14 10.92 -2.69 -18.66
C LYS A 14 11.41 -1.38 -18.03
N PRO A 15 12.44 -0.72 -18.59
CA PRO A 15 12.73 0.68 -18.24
C PRO A 15 11.46 1.53 -18.29
N GLU A 16 11.29 2.42 -17.30
CA GLU A 16 10.07 3.22 -17.07
C GLU A 16 8.78 2.43 -16.72
N GLY A 17 8.89 1.12 -16.56
CA GLY A 17 7.79 0.30 -16.05
C GLY A 17 7.52 0.59 -14.57
N ARG A 18 6.26 0.45 -14.16
CA ARG A 18 5.81 0.79 -12.81
C ARG A 18 5.05 -0.36 -12.16
N LEU A 19 5.25 -0.53 -10.86
CA LEU A 19 4.42 -1.40 -10.03
C LEU A 19 3.34 -0.54 -9.36
N ILE A 20 2.07 -0.91 -9.54
CA ILE A 20 0.95 -0.30 -8.83
C ILE A 20 0.37 -1.31 -7.83
N THR A 21 0.26 -0.93 -6.56
CA THR A 21 -0.40 -1.74 -5.53
C THR A 21 -1.61 -1.01 -4.95
N LEU A 22 -2.58 -1.77 -4.45
CA LEU A 22 -3.76 -1.29 -3.75
C LEU A 22 -3.92 -2.14 -2.50
N ASP A 23 -3.80 -1.52 -1.33
CA ASP A 23 -3.80 -2.21 -0.05
C ASP A 23 -4.63 -1.43 0.99
N GLY A 24 -5.01 -2.09 2.09
CA GLY A 24 -5.50 -1.38 3.28
C GLY A 24 -4.35 -0.70 4.02
N VAL A 25 -4.62 0.41 4.72
CA VAL A 25 -3.59 1.19 5.42
C VAL A 25 -4.11 1.77 6.73
N TYR A 26 -3.21 1.95 7.69
CA TYR A 26 -3.46 2.74 8.88
C TYR A 26 -2.98 4.18 8.69
N THR A 27 -3.90 5.14 8.71
CA THR A 27 -3.58 6.57 8.77
C THR A 27 -4.05 7.20 10.09
N ASN A 28 -3.60 8.43 10.35
CA ASN A 28 -3.96 9.18 11.56
C ASN A 28 -5.32 9.89 11.44
N ASP A 29 -5.75 10.19 10.22
CA ASP A 29 -6.99 10.91 9.89
C ASP A 29 -8.20 9.96 9.66
N GLN A 30 -7.98 8.65 9.57
CA GLN A 30 -9.08 7.70 9.38
C GLN A 30 -10.00 7.58 10.61
N SER A 31 -11.30 7.40 10.35
CA SER A 31 -12.29 7.19 11.40
C SER A 31 -11.99 5.92 12.23
N ARG A 32 -12.44 5.91 13.49
CA ARG A 32 -12.29 4.75 14.38
C ARG A 32 -12.97 3.49 13.81
N LEU A 33 -14.09 3.66 13.11
CA LEU A 33 -14.80 2.56 12.46
C LEU A 33 -14.00 2.00 11.29
N ALA A 34 -13.45 2.86 10.41
CA ALA A 34 -12.58 2.41 9.33
C ALA A 34 -11.35 1.67 9.85
N ARG A 35 -10.70 2.21 10.90
CA ARG A 35 -9.57 1.54 11.57
C ARG A 35 -9.94 0.17 12.12
N TRP A 36 -11.13 0.05 12.73
CA TRP A 36 -11.61 -1.24 13.24
C TRP A 36 -11.89 -2.23 12.10
N ILE A 37 -12.55 -1.81 11.02
CA ILE A 37 -12.82 -2.67 9.85
C ILE A 37 -11.49 -3.18 9.25
N ILE A 38 -10.54 -2.29 9.01
CA ILE A 38 -9.21 -2.65 8.46
C ILE A 38 -8.48 -3.63 9.39
N SER A 39 -8.60 -3.47 10.71
CA SER A 39 -8.01 -4.42 11.67
C SER A 39 -8.59 -5.83 11.63
N LYS A 40 -9.75 -6.02 10.96
CA LYS A 40 -10.36 -7.33 10.72
C LYS A 40 -9.97 -7.92 9.36
N ASP A 41 -9.17 -7.20 8.58
CA ASP A 41 -8.67 -7.73 7.33
C ASP A 41 -7.75 -8.94 7.59
N ARG A 42 -7.90 -9.97 6.77
CA ARG A 42 -7.43 -11.33 7.03
C ARG A 42 -5.90 -11.44 7.08
N GLY A 43 -5.19 -10.44 6.55
CA GLY A 43 -3.74 -10.49 6.41
C GLY A 43 -2.95 -10.16 7.67
N GLN A 44 -3.50 -9.43 8.66
CA GLN A 44 -2.70 -8.85 9.78
C GLN A 44 -1.44 -8.05 9.37
N PHE A 45 -1.20 -7.87 8.07
CA PHE A 45 -0.02 -7.21 7.50
C PHE A 45 -0.33 -5.79 7.01
N VAL A 46 -1.49 -5.24 7.37
CA VAL A 46 -1.79 -3.81 7.15
C VAL A 46 -0.74 -2.98 7.86
N ARG A 47 -0.15 -2.01 7.16
CA ARG A 47 0.90 -1.12 7.68
C ARG A 47 0.41 0.32 7.76
N THR A 48 1.21 1.18 8.38
CA THR A 48 1.07 2.63 8.19
C THR A 48 1.57 3.02 6.81
N GLU A 49 1.24 4.24 6.39
CA GLU A 49 1.78 4.82 5.16
C GLU A 49 3.31 4.75 5.10
N GLU A 50 3.99 5.12 6.18
CA GLU A 50 5.45 5.10 6.27
C GLU A 50 5.98 3.66 6.16
N GLY A 51 5.30 2.69 6.79
CA GLY A 51 5.69 1.29 6.73
C GLY A 51 5.62 0.72 5.31
N TYR A 52 4.61 1.10 4.53
CA TYR A 52 4.52 0.75 3.12
C TYR A 52 5.59 1.47 2.29
N SER A 53 5.80 2.77 2.53
CA SER A 53 6.81 3.56 1.84
C SER A 53 8.22 3.01 2.03
N LEU A 54 8.59 2.67 3.27
CA LEU A 54 9.87 2.05 3.61
C LEU A 54 10.05 0.67 2.97
N LEU A 55 8.97 -0.09 2.80
CA LEU A 55 9.02 -1.38 2.13
C LEU A 55 9.29 -1.23 0.63
N ALA A 56 8.57 -0.33 -0.05
CA ALA A 56 8.73 -0.09 -1.49
C ALA A 56 10.12 0.48 -1.82
N ARG A 57 10.61 1.44 -1.02
CA ARG A 57 11.92 2.10 -1.20
C ARG A 57 13.13 1.20 -1.01
N GLN A 58 12.96 -0.01 -0.49
CA GLN A 58 14.03 -1.01 -0.46
C GLN A 58 14.35 -1.59 -1.84
N VAL A 59 13.48 -1.38 -2.83
CA VAL A 59 13.61 -1.93 -4.17
C VAL A 59 13.52 -0.84 -5.22
N PHE A 60 12.46 -0.02 -5.18
CA PHE A 60 12.22 1.04 -6.15
C PHE A 60 12.84 2.36 -5.68
N SER A 61 13.30 3.16 -6.64
CA SER A 61 13.97 4.44 -6.35
C SER A 61 13.00 5.52 -5.91
N ASN A 62 11.77 5.44 -6.39
CA ASN A 62 10.70 6.38 -6.10
C ASN A 62 9.39 5.63 -5.87
N ASN A 63 8.55 6.21 -5.01
CA ASN A 63 7.20 5.75 -4.78
C ASN A 63 6.28 6.95 -4.55
N GLN A 64 5.18 6.98 -5.29
CA GLN A 64 4.09 7.92 -5.07
C GLN A 64 2.97 7.20 -4.34
N ILE A 65 2.35 7.92 -3.38
CA ILE A 65 1.31 7.38 -2.52
C ILE A 65 0.06 8.23 -2.68
N VAL A 66 -1.08 7.58 -2.84
CA VAL A 66 -2.40 8.20 -2.80
C VAL A 66 -3.27 7.44 -1.79
N ILE A 67 -3.79 8.17 -0.81
CA ILE A 67 -4.74 7.61 0.17
C ILE A 67 -6.16 7.88 -0.30
N ARG A 68 -7.02 6.86 -0.23
CA ARG A 68 -8.44 6.93 -0.62
C ARG A 68 -9.34 6.35 0.45
N HIS A 69 -10.45 7.02 0.73
CA HIS A 69 -11.44 6.58 1.73
C HIS A 69 -12.81 6.25 1.10
N ASP A 70 -12.90 6.31 -0.22
CA ASP A 70 -14.14 6.39 -1.00
C ASP A 70 -14.27 5.30 -2.08
N LEU A 71 -13.40 4.28 -2.04
CA LEU A 71 -13.41 3.19 -3.02
C LEU A 71 -14.42 2.08 -2.71
N LEU A 72 -14.98 2.07 -1.49
CA LEU A 72 -15.95 1.07 -1.05
C LEU A 72 -17.16 1.76 -0.39
N TRP A 73 -18.28 1.04 -0.37
CA TRP A 73 -19.51 1.47 0.32
C TRP A 73 -19.41 1.39 1.85
N ILE A 74 -18.41 0.68 2.37
CA ILE A 74 -18.11 0.61 3.80
C ILE A 74 -16.93 1.53 4.13
N PRO A 75 -16.83 2.07 5.35
CA PRO A 75 -15.68 2.88 5.76
C PRO A 75 -14.38 2.08 5.67
N TYR A 76 -13.55 2.37 4.68
CA TYR A 76 -12.28 1.68 4.45
C TYR A 76 -11.25 2.65 3.86
N THR A 77 -10.05 2.63 4.42
CA THR A 77 -8.92 3.44 3.95
C THR A 77 -7.98 2.58 3.13
N HIS A 78 -7.78 2.99 1.88
CA HIS A 78 -6.87 2.35 0.95
C HIS A 78 -5.63 3.21 0.74
N ILE A 79 -4.50 2.54 0.54
CA ILE A 79 -3.29 3.11 -0.01
C ILE A 79 -3.13 2.59 -1.44
N ILE A 80 -2.91 3.51 -2.38
CA ILE A 80 -2.46 3.20 -3.74
C ILE A 80 -1.00 3.62 -3.80
N MET A 81 -0.11 2.68 -4.13
CA MET A 81 1.30 2.97 -4.35
C MET A 81 1.65 2.81 -5.81
N GLU A 82 2.32 3.80 -6.38
CA GLU A 82 2.98 3.69 -7.68
C GLU A 82 4.50 3.71 -7.46
N CYS A 83 5.19 2.63 -7.81
CA CYS A 83 6.63 2.46 -7.60
C CYS A 83 7.39 2.41 -8.93
N SER A 84 8.50 3.15 -9.00
CA SER A 84 9.37 3.31 -10.18
C SER A 84 10.85 3.28 -9.83
#